data_AF-A0A2V4T478-F1
#
_entry.id   AF-A0A2V4T478-F1
#
_cell.length_a   1.000
_cell.length_b   1.000
_cell.length_c   1.000
_cell.angle_alpha   90.00
_cell.angle_beta   90.00
_cell.angle_gamma   90.00
#
_symmetry.space_group_name_H-M   'P 1'
#
loop_
_entity.id
_entity.type
_entity.pdbx_description
1 polymer ?
#
loop_
_entity_poly.entity_id
_entity_poly.type
_entity_poly.pdbx_seq_one_letter_code
_entity_poly.pdbx_strand_id
1 'polypeptide(L)'
;MLVHVPNVLTPEQVRTLRARLDHAGDAWVDGRATAGWSGAPVKRNVQIGEHTPFARELGDIVLAAIERNPLFISAALPNQVYPPLFNRYEGGMTFGSHVDGAVRVLPNGVKLRTDVSCTLFLSSPDEYDGGELVVEDTYGVQEVKLPAGDMIVYPATSLHQVRPVTRGARVASFFWVQSLVRDDTKRALLFDMDTAIQRLNASDADAQARRSLVGCYHNLLRLWSET
;
A
#
# COMPACT_ATOMS: atom_id res chain seq x y z
N MET A 1 2.58 -1.40 -12.44
CA MET A 1 1.21 -0.79 -12.39
C MET A 1 1.05 0.09 -11.14
N LEU A 2 0.55 1.33 -11.25
CA LEU A 2 0.26 2.25 -10.13
C LEU A 2 -1.25 2.46 -9.98
N VAL A 3 -1.87 2.03 -8.87
CA VAL A 3 -3.34 2.02 -8.68
C VAL A 3 -3.74 2.83 -7.45
N HIS A 4 -4.58 3.84 -7.65
CA HIS A 4 -5.28 4.56 -6.57
C HIS A 4 -6.54 3.78 -6.17
N VAL A 5 -6.61 3.39 -4.90
CA VAL A 5 -7.75 2.71 -4.28
C VAL A 5 -8.45 3.69 -3.33
N PRO A 6 -9.57 4.31 -3.72
CA PRO A 6 -10.26 5.29 -2.90
C PRO A 6 -11.07 4.63 -1.78
N ASN A 7 -11.28 5.36 -0.68
CA ASN A 7 -12.16 4.98 0.43
C ASN A 7 -11.87 3.59 1.01
N VAL A 8 -10.58 3.22 1.14
CA VAL A 8 -10.19 1.98 1.86
C VAL A 8 -10.64 2.07 3.32
N LEU A 9 -10.44 3.22 3.95
CA LEU A 9 -11.04 3.55 5.23
C LEU A 9 -12.11 4.62 5.06
N THR A 10 -13.22 4.45 5.76
CA THR A 10 -14.24 5.50 5.90
C THR A 10 -13.68 6.69 6.69
N PRO A 11 -14.26 7.90 6.55
CA PRO A 11 -13.84 9.06 7.33
C PRO A 11 -13.86 8.84 8.85
N GLU A 12 -14.79 8.02 9.36
CA GLU A 12 -14.86 7.69 10.79
C GLU A 12 -13.74 6.75 11.24
N GLN A 13 -13.40 5.75 10.41
CA GLN A 13 -12.25 4.90 10.66
C GLN A 13 -10.95 5.69 10.64
N VAL A 14 -10.79 6.62 9.68
CA VAL A 14 -9.62 7.52 9.63
C VAL A 14 -9.53 8.35 10.90
N ARG A 15 -10.62 9.00 11.33
CA ARG A 15 -10.65 9.79 12.57
C ARG A 15 -10.27 8.95 13.79
N THR A 16 -10.83 7.75 13.91
CA THR A 16 -10.54 6.84 15.03
C THR A 16 -9.07 6.42 15.04
N LEU A 17 -8.53 6.04 13.88
CA LEU A 17 -7.13 5.61 13.75
C LEU A 17 -6.18 6.77 14.06
N ARG A 18 -6.48 7.97 13.54
CA ARG A 18 -5.71 9.20 13.80
C ARG A 18 -5.75 9.61 15.27
N ALA A 19 -6.92 9.59 15.90
CA ALA A 19 -7.03 9.90 17.33
C ALA A 19 -6.13 8.98 18.19
N ARG A 20 -6.06 7.67 17.86
CA ARG A 20 -5.15 6.74 18.54
C ARG A 20 -3.68 7.08 18.26
N LEU A 21 -3.33 7.31 17.00
CA LEU A 21 -1.95 7.61 16.57
C LEU A 21 -1.42 8.93 17.14
N ASP A 22 -2.26 9.95 17.23
CA ASP A 22 -1.91 11.27 17.77
C ASP A 22 -1.63 11.19 19.29
N HIS A 23 -2.25 10.24 20.01
CA HIS A 23 -2.01 9.97 21.43
C HIS A 23 -1.01 8.84 21.70
N ALA A 24 -0.28 8.37 20.68
CA ALA A 24 0.60 7.20 20.83
C ALA A 24 1.88 7.48 21.65
N GLY A 25 2.20 8.75 21.94
CA GLY A 25 3.31 9.14 22.81
C GLY A 25 4.63 8.48 22.42
N ASP A 26 5.25 7.80 23.39
CA ASP A 26 6.54 7.12 23.25
C ASP A 26 6.52 5.90 22.30
N ALA A 27 5.34 5.51 21.79
CA ALA A 27 5.27 4.48 20.76
C ALA A 27 5.86 4.96 19.41
N TRP A 28 5.98 6.28 19.20
CA TRP A 28 6.69 6.87 18.07
C TRP A 28 8.20 6.79 18.28
N VAL A 29 8.85 5.88 17.55
CA VAL A 29 10.29 5.64 17.57
C VAL A 29 10.95 6.08 16.26
N ASP A 30 12.28 6.10 16.21
CA ASP A 30 13.04 6.42 15.00
C ASP A 30 12.71 5.43 13.86
N GLY A 31 12.22 5.94 12.73
CA GLY A 31 11.77 5.12 11.62
C GLY A 31 12.88 4.42 10.84
N ARG A 32 14.16 4.74 11.07
CA ARG A 32 15.30 4.01 10.49
C ARG A 32 15.29 2.52 10.88
N ALA A 33 14.66 2.17 11.99
CA ALA A 33 14.50 0.79 12.46
C ALA A 33 13.91 -0.18 11.42
N THR A 34 13.12 0.32 10.45
CA THR A 34 12.43 -0.52 9.45
C THR A 34 12.93 -0.34 8.00
N ALA A 35 13.96 0.48 7.81
CA ALA A 35 14.38 0.99 6.50
C ALA A 35 15.38 0.09 5.75
N GLY A 36 15.78 -1.04 6.35
CA GLY A 36 16.84 -1.88 5.82
C GLY A 36 18.18 -1.14 5.66
N TRP A 37 19.15 -1.79 5.03
CA TRP A 37 20.50 -1.23 4.86
C TRP A 37 20.54 -0.02 3.91
N SER A 38 19.85 -0.10 2.77
CA SER A 38 19.84 0.95 1.74
C SER A 38 19.01 2.17 2.12
N GLY A 39 17.89 1.97 2.83
CA GLY A 39 16.96 3.06 3.17
C GLY A 39 17.35 3.83 4.43
N ALA A 40 17.98 3.19 5.42
CA ALA A 40 18.29 3.82 6.71
C ALA A 40 19.12 5.13 6.60
N PRO A 41 20.14 5.23 5.72
CA PRO A 41 20.93 6.46 5.58
C PRO A 41 20.15 7.65 5.03
N VAL A 42 19.08 7.41 4.26
CA VAL A 42 18.29 8.44 3.56
C VAL A 42 16.92 8.66 4.21
N LYS A 43 16.65 8.02 5.34
CA LYS A 43 15.37 8.10 6.05
C LYS A 43 15.47 8.95 7.30
N ARG A 44 14.60 9.96 7.38
CA ARG A 44 14.40 10.79 8.57
C ARG A 44 12.90 10.93 8.80
N ASN A 45 12.34 10.06 9.62
CA ASN A 45 10.93 10.11 10.05
C ASN A 45 10.78 9.38 11.40
N VAL A 46 9.55 9.33 11.91
CA VAL A 46 9.20 8.49 13.07
C VAL A 46 8.18 7.43 12.67
N GLN A 47 8.13 6.35 13.44
CA GLN A 47 7.21 5.23 13.23
C GLN A 47 6.68 4.67 14.53
N ILE A 48 5.50 4.05 14.49
CA ILE A 48 5.07 3.21 15.60
C ILE A 48 5.98 1.98 15.69
N GLY A 49 6.43 1.64 16.90
CA GLY A 49 7.23 0.45 17.17
C GLY A 49 6.56 -0.83 16.64
N GLU A 50 7.20 -1.47 15.67
CA GLU A 50 6.64 -2.54 14.84
C GLU A 50 6.11 -3.75 15.63
N HIS A 51 6.82 -4.16 16.70
CA HIS A 51 6.49 -5.36 17.46
C HIS A 51 5.64 -5.08 18.70
N THR A 52 4.94 -3.94 18.73
CA THR A 52 4.08 -3.56 19.85
C THR A 52 2.64 -4.09 19.67
N PRO A 53 1.91 -4.38 20.77
CA PRO A 53 0.47 -4.66 20.68
C PRO A 53 -0.30 -3.53 19.98
N PHE A 54 0.11 -2.28 20.23
CA PHE A 54 -0.48 -1.09 19.62
C PHE A 54 -0.37 -1.10 18.09
N ALA A 55 0.80 -1.43 17.53
CA ALA A 55 0.97 -1.57 16.08
C ALA A 55 0.08 -2.67 15.49
N ARG A 56 -0.02 -3.82 16.17
CA ARG A 56 -0.84 -4.96 15.72
C ARG A 56 -2.32 -4.60 15.69
N GLU A 57 -2.85 -4.01 16.77
CA GLU A 57 -4.26 -3.61 16.84
C GLU A 57 -4.65 -2.60 15.75
N LEU A 58 -3.78 -1.62 15.45
CA LEU A 58 -4.03 -0.68 14.35
C LEU A 58 -3.88 -1.36 12.98
N GLY A 59 -2.92 -2.28 12.86
CA GLY A 59 -2.70 -3.07 11.66
C GLY A 59 -3.90 -3.94 11.31
N ASP A 60 -4.54 -4.58 12.31
CA ASP A 60 -5.72 -5.42 12.11
C ASP A 60 -6.90 -4.64 11.52
N ILE A 61 -7.05 -3.35 11.87
CA ILE A 61 -8.06 -2.47 11.27
C ILE A 61 -7.79 -2.27 9.78
N VAL A 62 -6.53 -2.03 9.41
CA VAL A 62 -6.13 -1.83 8.00
C VAL A 62 -6.28 -3.15 7.22
N LEU A 63 -5.84 -4.28 7.78
CA LEU A 63 -5.98 -5.61 7.18
C LEU A 63 -7.45 -5.96 6.91
N ALA A 64 -8.33 -5.77 7.89
CA ALA A 64 -9.76 -6.03 7.73
C ALA A 64 -10.42 -5.14 6.66
N ALA A 65 -9.91 -3.91 6.46
CA ALA A 65 -10.41 -2.99 5.45
C ALA A 65 -9.98 -3.40 4.03
N ILE A 66 -8.70 -3.74 3.84
CA ILE A 66 -8.18 -4.11 2.52
C ILE A 66 -8.73 -5.47 2.04
N GLU A 67 -8.95 -6.42 2.94
CA GLU A 67 -9.53 -7.73 2.62
C GLU A 67 -10.95 -7.63 2.04
N ARG A 68 -11.68 -6.55 2.36
CA ARG A 68 -13.04 -6.30 1.89
C ARG A 68 -13.12 -5.34 0.71
N ASN A 69 -11.99 -4.82 0.22
CA ASN A 69 -11.96 -3.84 -0.87
C ASN A 69 -11.71 -4.55 -2.22
N PRO A 70 -12.72 -4.67 -3.11
CA PRO A 70 -12.57 -5.44 -4.35
C PRO A 70 -11.48 -4.89 -5.28
N LEU A 71 -11.29 -3.57 -5.32
CA LEU A 71 -10.29 -2.94 -6.16
C LEU A 71 -8.87 -3.26 -5.66
N PHE A 72 -8.64 -3.25 -4.34
CA PHE A 72 -7.39 -3.72 -3.76
C PHE A 72 -7.14 -5.20 -4.07
N ILE A 73 -8.14 -6.06 -3.87
CA ILE A 73 -8.02 -7.50 -4.15
C ILE A 73 -7.65 -7.75 -5.61
N SER A 74 -8.30 -7.06 -6.55
CA SER A 74 -8.01 -7.17 -7.98
C SER A 74 -6.60 -6.66 -8.33
N ALA A 75 -6.19 -5.51 -7.77
CA ALA A 75 -4.90 -4.89 -8.08
C ALA A 75 -3.71 -5.64 -7.48
N ALA A 76 -3.83 -6.13 -6.25
CA ALA A 76 -2.72 -6.72 -5.50
C ALA A 76 -2.70 -8.26 -5.54
N LEU A 77 -3.87 -8.92 -5.70
CA LEU A 77 -4.04 -10.37 -5.62
C LEU A 77 -3.28 -10.96 -4.40
N PRO A 78 -3.61 -10.56 -3.16
CA PRO A 78 -2.77 -10.85 -2.00
C PRO A 78 -2.72 -12.36 -1.68
N ASN A 79 -1.52 -12.92 -1.54
CA ASN A 79 -1.30 -14.23 -0.89
C ASN A 79 -0.95 -14.02 0.59
N GLN A 80 -0.02 -13.11 0.86
CA GLN A 80 0.39 -12.76 2.23
C GLN A 80 0.68 -11.27 2.33
N VAL A 81 0.31 -10.66 3.47
CA VAL A 81 0.50 -9.24 3.74
C VAL A 81 1.49 -9.08 4.88
N TYR A 82 2.50 -8.22 4.70
CA TYR A 82 3.36 -7.79 5.80
C TYR A 82 2.54 -6.88 6.72
N PRO A 83 2.57 -7.06 8.06
CA PRO A 83 1.76 -6.28 8.98
C PRO A 83 1.85 -4.76 8.72
N PRO A 84 0.71 -4.05 8.64
CA PRO A 84 0.72 -2.60 8.42
C PRO A 84 1.54 -1.84 9.44
N LEU A 85 2.48 -1.06 8.94
CA LEU A 85 3.31 -0.15 9.72
C LEU A 85 2.73 1.26 9.64
N PHE A 86 3.10 2.12 10.59
CA PHE A 86 2.61 3.51 10.66
C PHE A 86 3.79 4.45 10.75
N ASN A 87 3.80 5.49 9.91
CA ASN A 87 4.84 6.51 9.89
C ASN A 87 4.26 7.92 10.02
N ARG A 88 5.09 8.84 10.52
CA ARG A 88 4.81 10.27 10.55
C ARG A 88 6.02 11.06 10.06
N TYR A 89 5.76 12.07 9.22
CA TYR A 89 6.73 13.02 8.69
C TYR A 89 6.28 14.43 9.02
N GLU A 90 7.14 15.21 9.68
CA GLU A 90 6.92 16.62 10.04
C GLU A 90 8.28 17.37 10.10
N GLY A 91 8.27 18.70 10.13
CA GLY A 91 9.49 19.49 10.42
C GLY A 91 10.69 19.20 9.50
N GLY A 92 10.45 18.95 8.21
CA GLY A 92 11.44 18.62 7.19
C GLY A 92 11.78 17.14 7.08
N MET A 93 11.19 16.25 7.90
CA MET A 93 11.32 14.80 7.76
C MET A 93 11.03 14.34 6.32
N THR A 94 11.77 13.33 5.87
CA THR A 94 11.83 12.87 4.47
C THR A 94 12.23 11.40 4.42
N PHE A 95 12.01 10.74 3.29
CA PHE A 95 12.65 9.47 2.97
C PHE A 95 13.16 9.56 1.53
N GLY A 96 14.47 9.71 1.37
CA GLY A 96 15.10 9.85 0.06
C GLY A 96 14.93 8.63 -0.84
N SER A 97 15.39 8.80 -2.08
CA SER A 97 15.21 7.80 -3.15
C SER A 97 15.78 6.43 -2.78
N HIS A 98 14.93 5.41 -2.85
CA HIS A 98 15.28 4.02 -2.55
C HIS A 98 14.35 3.05 -3.27
N VAL A 99 14.78 1.78 -3.32
CA VAL A 99 13.96 0.63 -3.70
C VAL A 99 13.74 -0.21 -2.45
N ASP A 100 12.56 -0.80 -2.32
CA ASP A 100 12.24 -1.65 -1.18
C ASP A 100 13.09 -2.92 -1.17
N GLY A 101 13.38 -3.41 0.04
CA GLY A 101 14.07 -4.69 0.20
C GLY A 101 13.18 -5.85 -0.28
N ALA A 102 13.67 -6.61 -1.26
CA ALA A 102 12.91 -7.67 -1.96
C ALA A 102 12.33 -8.78 -1.06
N VAL A 103 12.87 -8.95 0.16
CA VAL A 103 12.43 -9.95 1.13
C VAL A 103 12.30 -9.30 2.50
N ARG A 104 11.15 -9.51 3.15
CA ARG A 104 10.90 -9.19 4.56
C ARG A 104 10.74 -10.47 5.36
N VAL A 105 10.95 -10.40 6.66
CA VAL A 105 10.74 -11.52 7.58
C VAL A 105 9.58 -11.18 8.49
N LEU A 106 8.52 -12.00 8.43
CA LEU A 106 7.37 -11.85 9.29
C LEU A 106 7.71 -12.17 10.75
N PRO A 107 6.90 -11.74 11.74
CA PRO A 107 7.14 -12.05 13.14
C PRO A 107 7.25 -13.55 13.47
N ASN A 108 6.67 -14.41 12.65
CA ASN A 108 6.74 -15.87 12.77
C ASN A 108 7.98 -16.49 12.06
N GLY A 109 8.88 -15.67 11.51
CA GLY A 109 10.10 -16.11 10.81
C GLY A 109 9.91 -16.46 9.34
N VAL A 110 8.68 -16.44 8.82
CA VAL A 110 8.42 -16.70 7.39
C VAL A 110 8.97 -15.55 6.56
N LYS A 111 9.66 -15.89 5.47
CA LYS A 111 10.15 -14.92 4.49
C LYS A 111 9.02 -14.57 3.52
N LEU A 112 8.77 -13.27 3.36
CA LEU A 112 7.77 -12.70 2.46
C LEU A 112 8.49 -11.97 1.32
N ARG A 113 8.15 -12.31 0.08
CA ARG A 113 8.63 -11.59 -1.12
C ARG A 113 7.80 -10.32 -1.29
N THR A 114 8.45 -9.17 -1.37
CA THR A 114 7.74 -7.89 -1.55
C THR A 114 7.46 -7.66 -3.04
N ASP A 115 6.28 -8.03 -3.50
CA ASP A 115 5.88 -7.79 -4.89
C ASP A 115 5.27 -6.40 -5.07
N VAL A 116 4.46 -6.00 -4.09
CA VAL A 116 3.64 -4.79 -4.14
C VAL A 116 3.82 -4.01 -2.85
N SER A 117 4.01 -2.70 -2.98
CA SER A 117 4.06 -1.73 -1.90
C SER A 117 2.75 -0.95 -1.84
N CYS A 118 2.28 -0.70 -0.63
CA CYS A 118 1.02 -0.02 -0.36
C CYS A 118 1.26 1.15 0.59
N THR A 119 0.66 2.29 0.30
CA THR A 119 0.58 3.42 1.24
C THR A 119 -0.86 3.86 1.38
N LEU A 120 -1.41 3.75 2.59
CA LEU A 120 -2.71 4.26 3.01
C LEU A 120 -2.54 5.62 3.68
N PHE A 121 -3.13 6.64 3.11
CA PHE A 121 -3.02 8.02 3.61
C PHE A 121 -3.95 8.21 4.82
N LEU A 122 -3.44 8.78 5.91
CA LEU A 122 -4.20 9.04 7.13
C LEU A 122 -4.26 10.54 7.47
N SER A 123 -3.58 11.38 6.68
CA SER A 123 -3.65 12.84 6.73
C SER A 123 -4.17 13.35 5.39
N SER A 124 -5.10 14.31 5.45
CA SER A 124 -5.60 14.98 4.26
C SER A 124 -4.49 15.80 3.59
N PRO A 125 -4.47 15.93 2.24
CA PRO A 125 -3.44 16.68 1.53
C PRO A 125 -3.26 18.15 1.97
N ASP A 126 -4.31 18.78 2.50
CA ASP A 126 -4.31 20.16 3.01
C ASP A 126 -3.75 20.29 4.44
N GLU A 127 -3.64 19.19 5.19
CA GLU A 127 -3.05 19.18 6.54
C GLU A 127 -1.53 19.45 6.53
N TYR A 128 -0.84 19.25 5.40
CA TYR A 128 0.61 19.36 5.30
C TYR A 128 1.11 19.89 3.95
N ASP A 129 2.29 20.51 3.92
CA ASP A 129 2.96 20.94 2.69
C ASP A 129 4.16 20.04 2.39
N GLY A 130 4.42 19.77 1.11
CA GLY A 130 5.34 18.72 0.68
C GLY A 130 4.81 17.32 0.98
N GLY A 131 5.70 16.38 1.29
CA GLY A 131 5.33 15.01 1.67
C GLY A 131 4.78 14.14 0.53
N GLU A 132 4.92 14.58 -0.72
CA GLU A 132 4.52 13.80 -1.89
C GLU A 132 5.30 12.49 -1.92
N LEU A 133 4.59 11.38 -2.14
CA LEU A 133 5.22 10.12 -2.53
C LEU A 133 5.54 10.22 -4.01
N VAL A 134 6.82 10.21 -4.35
CA VAL A 134 7.32 10.27 -5.70
C VAL A 134 7.71 8.85 -6.11
N VAL A 135 7.05 8.30 -7.12
CA VAL A 135 7.31 6.95 -7.64
C VAL A 135 7.82 7.08 -9.07
N GLU A 136 9.01 6.55 -9.34
CA GLU A 136 9.58 6.49 -10.68
C GLU A 136 9.16 5.21 -11.38
N ASP A 137 8.73 5.37 -12.63
CA ASP A 137 8.38 4.31 -13.56
C ASP A 137 9.16 4.51 -14.88
N THR A 138 9.13 3.51 -15.75
CA THR A 138 9.81 3.44 -17.04
C THR A 138 9.62 4.70 -17.91
N TYR A 139 8.47 5.36 -17.80
CA TYR A 139 8.09 6.52 -18.62
C TYR A 139 8.06 7.85 -17.86
N GLY A 140 8.48 7.88 -16.59
CA GLY A 140 8.60 9.13 -15.84
C GLY A 140 8.27 9.00 -14.36
N VAL A 141 7.95 10.14 -13.76
CA VAL A 141 7.79 10.29 -12.32
C VAL A 141 6.35 10.64 -11.99
N GLN A 142 5.75 9.92 -11.05
CA GLN A 142 4.40 10.19 -10.54
C GLN A 142 4.49 10.74 -9.11
N GLU A 143 3.84 11.87 -8.87
CA GLU A 143 3.74 12.46 -7.53
C GLU A 143 2.35 12.17 -6.94
N VAL A 144 2.34 11.54 -5.78
CA VAL A 144 1.12 11.01 -5.16
C VAL A 144 0.91 11.65 -3.79
N LYS A 145 -0.25 12.29 -3.63
CA LYS A 145 -0.73 12.87 -2.38
C LYS A 145 -2.26 12.78 -2.35
N LEU A 146 -2.79 11.77 -1.67
CA LEU A 146 -4.20 11.38 -1.76
C LEU A 146 -5.01 11.80 -0.53
N PRO A 147 -6.36 11.88 -0.64
CA PRO A 147 -7.25 12.07 0.50
C PRO A 147 -7.01 11.05 1.62
N ALA A 148 -7.28 11.46 2.86
CA ALA A 148 -7.18 10.54 3.99
C ALA A 148 -8.24 9.41 3.86
N GLY A 149 -7.80 8.17 4.03
CA GLY A 149 -8.60 6.95 3.80
C GLY A 149 -8.36 6.31 2.44
N ASP A 150 -7.66 6.99 1.53
CA ASP A 150 -7.30 6.46 0.22
C ASP A 150 -5.92 5.79 0.26
N MET A 151 -5.71 4.85 -0.66
CA MET A 151 -4.47 4.08 -0.78
C MET A 151 -3.89 4.20 -2.17
N ILE A 152 -2.57 4.17 -2.25
CA ILE A 152 -1.83 3.94 -3.49
C ILE A 152 -1.14 2.57 -3.42
N VAL A 153 -1.25 1.82 -4.51
CA VAL A 153 -0.67 0.48 -4.69
C VAL A 153 0.30 0.53 -5.86
N TYR A 154 1.54 0.09 -5.67
CA TYR A 154 2.61 0.19 -6.67
C TYR A 154 3.63 -0.95 -6.56
N PRO A 155 4.44 -1.21 -7.59
CA PRO A 155 5.44 -2.28 -7.53
C PRO A 155 6.51 -1.94 -6.49
N ALA A 156 6.87 -2.89 -5.64
CA ALA A 156 7.93 -2.69 -4.65
C ALA A 156 9.32 -2.47 -5.30
N THR A 157 9.44 -2.81 -6.59
CA THR A 157 10.63 -2.59 -7.41
C THR A 157 10.82 -1.14 -7.85
N SER A 158 9.80 -0.29 -7.72
CA SER A 158 9.87 1.10 -8.16
C SER A 158 10.82 1.91 -7.27
N LEU A 159 11.69 2.69 -7.90
CA LEU A 159 12.47 3.71 -7.21
C LEU A 159 11.50 4.79 -6.70
N HIS A 160 11.55 5.08 -5.40
CA HIS A 160 10.60 6.03 -4.83
C HIS A 160 11.16 6.79 -3.63
N GLN A 161 10.53 7.91 -3.31
CA GLN A 161 10.88 8.77 -2.17
C GLN A 161 9.64 9.45 -1.59
N VAL A 162 9.72 9.89 -0.34
CA VAL A 162 8.78 10.82 0.27
C VAL A 162 9.47 12.16 0.40
N ARG A 163 8.99 13.19 -0.30
CA ARG A 163 9.54 14.54 -0.23
C ARG A 163 9.47 15.12 1.20
N PRO A 164 10.34 16.09 1.55
CA PRO A 164 10.28 16.72 2.86
C PRO A 164 8.90 17.32 3.18
N VAL A 165 8.38 17.07 4.38
CA VAL A 165 7.19 17.76 4.88
C VAL A 165 7.60 19.06 5.55
N THR A 166 7.20 20.21 5.00
CA THR A 166 7.66 21.53 5.47
C THR A 166 6.68 22.22 6.42
N ARG A 167 5.40 21.86 6.37
CA ARG A 167 4.33 22.32 7.26
C ARG A 167 3.43 21.15 7.62
N GLY A 168 2.92 21.14 8.86
CA GLY A 168 1.99 20.10 9.32
C GLY A 168 2.67 18.74 9.46
N ALA A 169 1.86 17.69 9.46
CA ALA A 169 2.34 16.32 9.59
C ALA A 169 1.64 15.39 8.59
N ARG A 170 2.42 14.60 7.87
CA ARG A 170 1.94 13.50 7.04
C ARG A 170 1.98 12.22 7.85
N VAL A 171 0.81 11.67 8.17
CA VAL A 171 0.64 10.36 8.79
C VAL A 171 0.12 9.38 7.75
N ALA A 172 0.74 8.21 7.67
CA ALA A 172 0.31 7.15 6.76
C ALA A 172 0.54 5.77 7.36
N SER A 173 -0.20 4.79 6.85
CA SER A 173 0.13 3.38 7.01
C SER A 173 0.80 2.86 5.74
N PHE A 174 1.82 2.01 5.88
CA PHE A 174 2.52 1.42 4.76
C PHE A 174 2.85 -0.04 5.01
N PHE A 175 2.84 -0.85 3.95
CA PHE A 175 3.10 -2.28 4.02
C PHE A 175 3.40 -2.87 2.65
N TRP A 176 3.75 -4.15 2.66
CA TRP A 176 4.05 -4.92 1.47
C TRP A 176 3.12 -6.12 1.34
N VAL A 177 2.89 -6.53 0.11
CA VAL A 177 2.11 -7.71 -0.23
C VAL A 177 2.98 -8.64 -1.06
N GLN A 178 3.01 -9.91 -0.67
CA GLN A 178 3.35 -10.99 -1.59
C GLN A 178 2.09 -11.34 -2.36
N SER A 179 2.13 -11.11 -3.67
CA SER A 179 1.01 -11.41 -4.55
C SER A 179 0.98 -12.90 -4.85
N LEU A 180 -0.21 -13.44 -5.07
CA LEU A 180 -0.40 -14.72 -5.74
C LEU A 180 0.33 -14.73 -7.09
N VAL A 181 0.37 -13.61 -7.80
CA VAL A 181 1.02 -13.49 -9.10
C VAL A 181 2.28 -12.65 -8.96
N ARG A 182 3.45 -13.31 -8.98
CA ARG A 182 4.77 -12.69 -8.82
C ARG A 182 5.04 -11.58 -9.85
N ASP A 183 4.81 -11.86 -11.12
CA ASP A 183 5.17 -11.00 -12.24
C ASP A 183 4.22 -9.79 -12.37
N ASP A 184 4.78 -8.57 -12.41
CA ASP A 184 3.97 -7.33 -12.49
C ASP A 184 3.16 -7.25 -13.78
N THR A 185 3.68 -7.72 -14.90
CA THR A 185 2.98 -7.69 -16.19
C THR A 185 1.78 -8.62 -16.17
N LYS A 186 1.95 -9.86 -15.70
CA LYS A 186 0.85 -10.83 -15.55
C LYS A 186 -0.24 -10.32 -14.60
N ARG A 187 0.17 -9.70 -13.50
CA ARG A 187 -0.76 -9.11 -12.53
C ARG A 187 -1.52 -7.93 -13.13
N ALA A 188 -0.85 -7.04 -13.87
CA ALA A 188 -1.49 -5.93 -14.58
C ALA A 188 -2.50 -6.43 -15.64
N LEU A 189 -2.15 -7.47 -16.41
CA LEU A 189 -3.07 -8.07 -17.38
C LEU A 189 -4.33 -8.64 -16.73
N LEU A 190 -4.20 -9.29 -15.57
CA LEU A 190 -5.34 -9.78 -14.79
C LEU A 190 -6.21 -8.63 -14.30
N PHE A 191 -5.60 -7.57 -13.77
CA PHE A 191 -6.30 -6.38 -13.30
C PHE A 191 -7.10 -5.67 -14.41
N ASP A 192 -6.50 -5.48 -15.60
CA ASP A 192 -7.15 -4.90 -16.76
C ASP A 192 -8.34 -5.76 -17.23
N MET A 193 -8.15 -7.09 -17.23
CA MET A 193 -9.19 -8.04 -17.60
C MET A 193 -10.36 -8.02 -16.62
N ASP A 194 -10.12 -8.02 -15.31
CA ASP A 194 -11.17 -7.92 -14.30
C ASP A 194 -11.90 -6.58 -14.42
N THR A 195 -11.17 -5.46 -14.58
CA THR A 195 -11.77 -4.14 -14.81
C THR A 195 -12.71 -4.12 -16.01
N ALA A 196 -12.29 -4.74 -17.13
CA ALA A 196 -13.14 -4.88 -18.31
C ALA A 196 -14.39 -5.73 -18.04
N ILE A 197 -14.24 -6.85 -17.32
CA ILE A 197 -15.36 -7.71 -16.90
C ILE A 197 -16.35 -6.93 -16.03
N GLN A 198 -15.88 -6.15 -15.05
CA GLN A 198 -16.76 -5.35 -14.19
C GLN A 198 -17.54 -4.29 -14.98
N ARG A 199 -16.91 -3.64 -15.97
CA ARG A 199 -17.61 -2.70 -16.85
C ARG A 199 -18.72 -3.38 -17.66
N LEU A 200 -18.43 -4.55 -18.23
CA LEU A 200 -19.42 -5.35 -18.96
C LEU A 200 -20.56 -5.81 -18.04
N ASN A 201 -20.25 -6.15 -16.77
CA ASN A 201 -21.25 -6.49 -15.78
C ASN A 201 -22.23 -5.34 -15.52
N ALA A 202 -21.71 -4.11 -15.41
CA ALA A 202 -22.52 -2.92 -15.17
C ALA A 202 -23.33 -2.45 -16.38
N SER A 203 -22.91 -2.77 -17.61
CA SER A 203 -23.56 -2.33 -18.85
C SER A 203 -24.58 -3.32 -19.42
N ASP A 204 -24.94 -4.36 -18.65
CA ASP A 204 -25.77 -5.50 -19.09
C ASP A 204 -25.36 -6.09 -20.45
N ALA A 205 -24.05 -6.27 -20.65
CA ALA A 205 -23.52 -6.88 -21.88
C ALA A 205 -23.94 -8.36 -22.02
N ASP A 206 -23.65 -8.97 -23.17
CA ASP A 206 -23.98 -10.37 -23.45
C ASP A 206 -23.56 -11.31 -22.30
N ALA A 207 -24.53 -12.02 -21.72
CA ALA A 207 -24.34 -12.81 -20.53
C ALA A 207 -23.43 -14.02 -20.75
N GLN A 208 -23.39 -14.58 -21.97
CA GLN A 208 -22.54 -15.73 -22.28
C GLN A 208 -21.09 -15.31 -22.44
N ALA A 209 -20.82 -14.23 -23.16
CA ALA A 209 -19.48 -13.65 -23.32
C ALA A 209 -18.90 -13.23 -21.96
N ARG A 210 -19.70 -12.57 -21.10
CA ARG A 210 -19.29 -12.23 -19.73
C ARG A 210 -18.85 -13.46 -18.94
N ARG A 211 -19.65 -14.55 -18.94
CA ARG A 211 -19.29 -15.80 -18.26
C ARG A 211 -18.02 -16.43 -18.81
N SER A 212 -17.84 -16.42 -20.14
CA SER A 212 -16.61 -16.94 -20.76
C SER A 212 -15.37 -16.15 -20.33
N LEU A 213 -15.44 -14.82 -20.30
CA LEU A 213 -14.34 -13.97 -19.84
C LEU A 213 -14.01 -14.20 -18.37
N VAL A 214 -15.03 -14.29 -17.49
CA VAL A 214 -14.84 -14.68 -16.08
C VAL A 214 -14.13 -16.04 -15.96
N GLY A 215 -14.54 -17.01 -16.77
CA GLY A 215 -13.87 -18.32 -16.84
C GLY A 215 -12.40 -18.22 -17.25
N CYS A 216 -12.09 -17.43 -18.27
CA CYS A 216 -10.72 -17.17 -18.72
C CYS A 216 -9.87 -16.49 -17.63
N TYR A 217 -10.41 -15.47 -16.95
CA TYR A 217 -9.73 -14.79 -15.83
C TYR A 217 -9.33 -15.78 -14.74
N HIS A 218 -10.26 -16.62 -14.28
CA HIS A 218 -9.97 -17.60 -13.24
C HIS A 218 -8.99 -18.69 -13.71
N ASN A 219 -9.02 -19.08 -14.99
CA ASN A 219 -8.04 -20.03 -15.52
C ASN A 219 -6.63 -19.43 -15.55
N LEU A 220 -6.48 -18.17 -15.98
CA LEU A 220 -5.19 -17.46 -15.93
C LEU A 220 -4.70 -17.29 -14.50
N LEU A 221 -5.58 -16.93 -13.57
CA LEU A 221 -5.23 -16.83 -12.16
C LEU A 221 -4.72 -18.18 -11.62
N ARG A 222 -5.39 -19.31 -11.93
CA ARG A 222 -4.90 -20.65 -11.54
C ARG A 222 -3.54 -20.99 -12.16
N LEU A 223 -3.29 -20.59 -13.41
CA LEU A 223 -2.03 -20.85 -14.10
C LEU A 223 -0.87 -20.03 -13.56
N TRP A 224 -1.13 -18.83 -13.05
CA TRP A 224 -0.08 -17.88 -12.66
C TRP A 224 0.10 -17.71 -11.16
N SER A 225 -0.80 -18.27 -10.34
CA SER A 225 -0.73 -18.16 -8.88
C SER A 225 0.36 -19.04 -8.27
N GLU A 226 1.05 -18.48 -7.27
CA GLU A 226 1.97 -19.14 -6.35
C GLU A 226 1.42 -18.99 -4.92
N THR A 227 0.96 -20.09 -4.31
CA THR A 227 0.36 -20.12 -2.95
C THR A 227 1.34 -20.66 -1.91
#